data_AF-A0A3C2E8B3-F1
#
_entry.id   AF-A0A3C2E8B3-F1
#
_cell.length_a   1.000
_cell.length_b   1.000
_cell.length_c   1.000
_cell.angle_alpha   90.00
_cell.angle_beta   90.00
_cell.angle_gamma   90.00
#
_symmetry.space_group_name_H-M   'P 1'
#
loop_
_entity.id
_entity.type
_entity.pdbx_description
1 polymer ?
#
loop_
_entity_poly.entity_id
_entity_poly.type
_entity_poly.pdbx_seq_one_letter_code
_entity_poly.pdbx_strand_id
1 'polypeptide(L)' 'DIQLGGNVDFQLADWVDGERQKGSEPTEDEIKAQRSQIAAEIATKKKQALDAGGLYVMGSERHESRR' A
#
# COMPACT_ATOMS: atom_id res chain seq x y z
N ASP A 1 4.40 -8.08 -0.81
CA ASP A 1 5.48 -7.11 -1.12
C ASP A 1 5.40 -5.94 -0.16
N ILE A 2 6.52 -5.49 0.41
CA ILE A 2 6.55 -4.35 1.33
C ILE A 2 7.05 -3.13 0.56
N GLN A 3 6.13 -2.21 0.28
CA GLN A 3 6.42 -0.97 -0.43
C GLN A 3 6.51 0.19 0.55
N LEU A 4 7.58 0.98 0.46
CA LEU A 4 7.76 2.17 1.27
C LEU A 4 6.65 3.18 1.01
N GLY A 5 6.02 3.64 2.09
CA GLY A 5 4.89 4.57 2.04
C GLY A 5 3.51 3.90 1.85
N GLY A 6 3.46 2.60 1.54
CA GLY A 6 2.25 1.83 1.29
C GLY A 6 2.23 1.18 -0.10
N ASN A 7 1.39 0.15 -0.28
CA ASN A 7 1.20 -0.52 -1.56
C ASN A 7 -0.09 -0.02 -2.23
N VAL A 8 0.06 0.63 -3.39
CA VAL A 8 -1.03 1.27 -4.14
C VAL A 8 -2.08 0.24 -4.56
N ASP A 9 -1.66 -0.88 -5.13
CA ASP A 9 -2.57 -1.87 -5.70
C ASP A 9 -3.37 -2.56 -4.60
N PHE A 10 -2.72 -2.84 -3.46
CA PHE A 10 -3.40 -3.42 -2.31
C PHE A 10 -4.43 -2.45 -1.70
N GLN A 11 -4.07 -1.19 -1.47
CA GLN A 11 -5.00 -0.19 -0.91
C GLN A 11 -6.16 0.12 -1.85
N LEU A 12 -5.93 0.12 -3.16
CA LEU A 12 -6.99 0.30 -4.14
C LEU A 12 -7.94 -0.89 -4.14
N ALA A 13 -7.43 -2.13 -4.07
CA ALA A 13 -8.25 -3.34 -3.99
C ALA A 13 -9.11 -3.35 -2.71
N ASP A 14 -8.51 -3.04 -1.56
CA ASP A 14 -9.22 -2.94 -0.28
C ASP A 14 -10.33 -1.87 -0.31
N TRP A 15 -10.06 -0.72 -0.95
CA TRP A 15 -11.08 0.30 -1.16
C TRP A 15 -12.23 -0.19 -2.06
N VAL A 16 -11.93 -0.82 -3.20
CA VAL A 16 -12.96 -1.36 -4.10
C VAL A 16 -13.82 -2.41 -3.38
N ASP A 17 -13.19 -3.32 -2.65
CA ASP A 17 -13.92 -4.35 -1.90
C ASP A 17 -14.79 -3.73 -0.80
N GLY A 18 -14.32 -2.66 -0.15
CA GLY A 18 -15.09 -1.87 0.81
C GLY A 18 -16.31 -1.18 0.19
N GLU A 19 -16.19 -0.63 -1.03
CA GLU A 19 -17.34 -0.05 -1.74
C GLU A 19 -18.35 -1.12 -2.16
N ARG A 20 -17.87 -2.26 -2.66
CA ARG A 20 -18.73 -3.41 -3.02
C ARG A 20 -19.53 -3.92 -1.83
N GLN A 21 -18.92 -4.00 -0.65
CA GLN A 21 -19.60 -4.41 0.58
C GLN A 21 -20.70 -3.43 1.01
N LYS A 22 -20.59 -2.14 0.64
CA LYS A 22 -21.65 -1.14 0.83
C LYS A 22 -22.72 -1.18 -0.26
N GLY A 23 -22.60 -2.09 -1.23
CA GLY A 23 -23.52 -2.23 -2.36
C GLY A 23 -23.26 -1.25 -3.50
N SER A 24 -22.10 -0.60 -3.53
CA SER A 24 -21.68 0.29 -4.62
C SER A 24 -20.58 -0.39 -5.44
N GLU A 25 -20.75 -0.50 -6.76
CA GLU A 25 -19.68 -0.93 -7.66
C GLU A 25 -19.01 0.34 -8.22
N PRO A 26 -17.81 0.71 -7.75
CA PRO A 26 -17.13 1.91 -8.22
C PRO A 26 -16.80 1.79 -9.71
N THR A 27 -17.04 2.87 -10.45
CA THR A 27 -16.77 2.97 -11.88
C THR A 27 -15.27 3.02 -12.16
N GLU A 28 -14.87 2.75 -13.42
CA GLU A 28 -13.46 2.83 -13.82
C GLU A 28 -12.85 4.22 -13.57
N ASP A 29 -13.63 5.28 -13.75
CA ASP A 29 -13.18 6.66 -13.50
C ASP A 29 -12.96 6.92 -12.01
N GLU A 30 -13.84 6.42 -11.13
CA GLU A 30 -13.68 6.53 -9.68
C GLU A 30 -12.47 5.73 -9.19
N ILE A 31 -12.27 4.51 -9.72
CA ILE A 31 -11.09 3.70 -9.44
C ILE A 31 -9.81 4.44 -9.86
N LYS A 32 -9.80 5.08 -11.03
CA LYS A 32 -8.65 5.83 -11.53
C LYS A 32 -8.37 7.09 -10.71
N ALA A 33 -9.41 7.81 -10.30
CA ALA A 33 -9.30 8.96 -9.42
C ALA A 33 -8.72 8.55 -8.06
N GLN A 34 -9.30 7.50 -7.46
CA GLN A 34 -8.86 6.96 -6.18
C GLN A 34 -7.42 6.45 -6.24
N ARG A 35 -7.04 5.74 -7.30
CA ARG A 35 -5.66 5.28 -7.52
C ARG A 35 -4.68 6.45 -7.54
N SER A 36 -5.04 7.55 -8.19
CA SER A 36 -4.19 8.75 -8.29
C SER A 36 -4.02 9.42 -6.94
N GLN A 37 -5.09 9.50 -6.14
CA GLN A 37 -5.05 10.02 -4.78
C GLN A 37 -4.14 9.16 -3.89
N ILE A 38 -4.38 7.85 -3.86
CA ILE A 38 -3.59 6.88 -3.08
C ILE A 38 -2.11 6.96 -3.49
N ALA A 39 -1.81 7.03 -4.79
CA ALA A 39 -0.44 7.15 -5.28
C ALA A 39 0.26 8.44 -4.83
N ALA A 40 -0.44 9.58 -4.79
CA ALA A 40 0.13 10.85 -4.32
C ALA A 40 0.43 10.82 -2.81
N GLU A 41 -0.46 10.24 -2.01
CA GLU A 41 -0.26 10.05 -0.57
C GLU A 41 0.93 9.12 -0.30
N ILE A 42 0.99 7.99 -1.01
CA ILE A 42 2.08 7.02 -0.90
C ILE A 42 3.41 7.66 -1.32
N ALA A 43 3.46 8.47 -2.37
CA ALA A 43 4.68 9.16 -2.78
C ALA A 43 5.24 10.07 -1.66
N THR A 44 4.36 10.78 -0.96
CA THR A 44 4.73 11.63 0.19
C THR A 44 5.26 10.78 1.34
N LYS A 45 4.53 9.73 1.74
CA LYS A 45 4.94 8.80 2.80
C LYS A 45 6.22 8.04 2.45
N LYS A 46 6.41 7.69 1.18
CA LYS A 46 7.61 7.03 0.66
C LYS A 46 8.83 7.91 0.84
N LYS A 47 8.73 9.19 0.54
CA LYS A 47 9.81 10.16 0.77
C LYS A 47 10.17 10.21 2.25
N GLN A 48 9.18 10.34 3.14
CA GLN A 48 9.41 10.33 4.59
C GLN A 48 10.09 9.05 5.07
N ALA A 49 9.66 7.89 4.55
CA ALA A 49 10.25 6.61 4.90
C ALA A 49 11.71 6.47 4.40
N LEU A 50 12.01 6.99 3.20
CA LEU A 50 13.39 7.03 2.68
C LEU A 50 14.27 7.95 3.52
N ASP A 51 13.77 9.15 3.87
CA ASP A 51 14.48 10.11 4.72
C ASP A 51 14.74 9.54 6.13
N ALA A 52 13.88 8.63 6.60
CA ALA A 52 14.04 7.92 7.87
C ALA A 52 14.98 6.68 7.81
N GLY A 53 15.56 6.37 6.64
CA GLY A 53 16.50 5.25 6.47
C GLY A 53 15.91 4.00 5.78
N GLY A 54 14.68 4.07 5.27
CA GLY A 54 14.05 2.98 4.52
C GLY A 54 13.50 1.86 5.40
N LEU A 55 13.28 0.68 4.78
CA LEU A 55 12.75 -0.48 5.48
C LEU A 55 13.85 -1.14 6.31
N TYR A 56 13.63 -1.25 7.62
CA TYR A 56 14.48 -1.99 8.52
C TYR A 56 13.83 -3.32 8.92
N VAL A 57 14.53 -4.43 8.72
CA VAL A 57 14.04 -5.77 9.07
C VAL A 57 14.82 -6.26 10.28
N MET A 58 14.12 -6.50 11.40
CA MET A 58 14.70 -7.04 12.64
C MET A 58 14.21 -8.49 12.82
N GLY A 59 15.14 -9.45 12.74
CA GLY A 59 14.86 -10.83 13.12
C GLY A 59 15.17 -11.04 14.60
N SER A 60 14.22 -11.56 15.37
CA SER A 60 14.40 -11.87 16.79
C SER A 60 15.13 -13.20 17.03
N GLU A 61 14.97 -14.16 16.12
CA GLU A 61 15.51 -15.51 16.21
C GLU A 61 15.98 -15.99 14.83
N ARG A 62 16.72 -17.10 14.81
CA ARG A 62 17.18 -17.72 13.56
C ARG A 62 16.18 -18.78 13.10
N HIS A 63 15.81 -18.72 11.83
CA HIS A 63 15.06 -19.78 11.18
C HIS A 63 15.91 -21.06 11.05
N GLU A 64 15.24 -22.21 10.89
CA GLU A 64 15.88 -23.53 10.68
C GLU A 64 16.75 -23.57 9.42
N SER A 65 16.35 -22.79 8.42
CA SER A 65 17.06 -22.53 7.17
C SER A 65 17.60 -21.11 7.18
N ARG A 66 18.77 -20.90 6.59
CA ARG A 66 19.32 -19.55 6.34
C ARG A 66 18.66 -18.83 5.16
N ARG A 67 17.89 -19.56 4.36
CA ARG A 67 17.09 -19.04 3.23
C ARG A 67 15.68 -18.79 3.68
#